data_AF-A0A923KKT7-F1
#
_entry.id   AF-A0A923KKT7-F1
#
_cell.length_a   1.000
_cell.length_b   1.000
_cell.length_c   1.000
_cell.angle_alpha   90.00
_cell.angle_beta   90.00
_cell.angle_gamma   90.00
#
_symmetry.space_group_name_H-M   'P 1'
#
loop_
_entity.id
_entity.type
_entity.pdbx_description
1 polymer ?
#
loop_
_entity_poly.entity_id
_entity_poly.type
_entity_poly.pdbx_seq_one_letter_code
_entity_poly.pdbx_strand_id
1 'polypeptide(L)'
;MPVKIRLQRHGKKGKPYYWIVAADARSKRDGRYLEKLGAYNPNTNPATVELDVDGAVKWLQNGAQPTDTARTLLSYKGALLKNHLAGGVTKGALTEEQAEEKFKAWLDEKEAKIQAKADGLSEAEAKAKAEALAAEKAVNEARVAAAVPVAEEDATEDDAPVAEAEASNEEE
;
A
#
# COMPACT_ATOMS: atom_id res chain seq x y z
N MET A 1 14.59 6.04 -33.39
CA MET A 1 14.91 5.92 -31.94
C MET A 1 13.82 5.13 -31.26
N PRO A 2 14.13 4.23 -30.32
CA PRO A 2 13.10 3.37 -29.73
C PRO A 2 12.27 4.13 -28.69
N VAL A 3 10.94 4.02 -28.79
CA VAL A 3 10.02 4.43 -27.73
C VAL A 3 10.10 3.40 -26.60
N LYS A 4 10.18 3.87 -25.35
CA LYS A 4 10.20 3.03 -24.16
C LYS A 4 8.99 3.32 -23.28
N ILE A 5 8.40 2.26 -22.72
CA ILE A 5 7.45 2.38 -21.62
C ILE A 5 8.26 2.40 -20.32
N ARG A 6 8.21 3.53 -19.61
CA ARG A 6 9.05 3.80 -18.45
C ARG A 6 8.27 4.49 -17.33
N LEU A 7 8.86 4.47 -16.14
CA LEU A 7 8.34 5.14 -14.97
C LEU A 7 8.93 6.55 -14.85
N GLN A 8 8.08 7.57 -14.73
CA GLN A 8 8.48 8.92 -14.32
C GLN A 8 8.23 9.09 -12.83
N ARG A 9 9.19 9.67 -12.11
CA ARG A 9 9.06 9.85 -10.67
C ARG A 9 8.35 11.17 -10.39
N HIS A 10 7.16 11.06 -9.84
CA HIS A 10 6.40 12.11 -9.20
C HIS A 10 6.34 11.88 -7.68
N GLY A 11 5.63 12.76 -6.98
CA GLY A 11 5.51 12.71 -5.53
C GLY A 11 6.64 13.44 -4.80
N LYS A 12 6.68 13.26 -3.48
CA LYS A 12 7.55 14.02 -2.58
C LYS A 12 8.78 13.21 -2.15
N LYS A 13 9.71 13.87 -1.45
CA LYS A 13 10.82 13.18 -0.79
C LYS A 13 10.24 12.15 0.20
N GLY A 14 10.76 10.92 0.18
CA GLY A 14 10.30 9.82 1.04
C GLY A 14 8.97 9.16 0.67
N LYS A 15 8.15 9.76 -0.22
CA LYS A 15 6.91 9.14 -0.73
C LYS A 15 6.86 9.23 -2.26
N PRO A 16 7.50 8.28 -2.98
CA PRO A 16 7.52 8.28 -4.43
C PRO A 16 6.16 7.88 -5.02
N TYR A 17 5.78 8.50 -6.13
CA TYR A 17 4.62 8.14 -6.94
C TYR A 17 5.07 8.07 -8.39
N TYR A 18 4.67 7.06 -9.15
CA TYR A 18 5.20 6.89 -10.50
C TYR A 18 4.11 7.01 -11.55
N TRP A 19 4.40 7.70 -12.65
CA TRP A 19 3.56 7.64 -13.85
C TRP A 19 4.14 6.63 -14.82
N ILE A 20 3.28 5.78 -15.37
CA ILE A 20 3.63 4.85 -16.44
C ILE A 20 3.42 5.61 -17.75
N VAL A 21 4.51 5.87 -18.49
CA VAL A 21 4.45 6.70 -19.70
C VAL A 21 5.15 6.03 -20.87
N ALA A 22 4.66 6.29 -22.08
CA ALA A 22 5.38 6.06 -23.32
C ALA A 22 6.20 7.31 -23.67
N ALA A 23 7.51 7.16 -23.84
CA ALA A 23 8.40 8.27 -24.17
C ALA A 23 9.61 7.83 -25.01
N ASP A 24 10.23 8.76 -25.74
CA ASP A 24 11.52 8.51 -26.42
C ASP A 24 12.60 8.15 -25.39
N ALA A 25 13.42 7.14 -25.70
CA ALA A 25 14.47 6.66 -24.81
C ALA A 25 15.50 7.73 -24.39
N ARG A 26 15.74 8.75 -25.21
CA ARG A 26 16.73 9.82 -24.97
C ARG A 26 16.18 10.97 -24.12
N SER A 27 14.85 11.08 -24.01
CA SER A 27 14.24 12.10 -23.17
C SER A 27 14.67 11.89 -21.71
N LYS A 28 14.86 12.99 -20.95
CA LYS A 28 15.12 12.90 -19.49
C LYS A 28 14.03 12.12 -18.77
N ARG A 29 14.32 11.52 -17.61
CA ARG A 29 13.38 10.68 -16.84
C ARG A 29 12.02 11.37 -16.65
N ASP A 30 12.02 12.53 -16.01
CA ASP A 30 10.82 13.32 -15.71
C ASP A 30 10.60 14.42 -16.76
N GLY A 31 10.84 14.05 -18.03
CA GLY A 31 10.73 14.95 -19.19
C GLY A 31 9.43 14.81 -19.94
N ARG A 32 9.39 15.43 -21.12
CA ARG A 32 8.27 15.31 -22.05
C ARG A 32 8.07 13.83 -22.42
N TYR A 33 6.85 13.35 -22.22
CA TYR A 33 6.36 12.05 -22.67
C TYR A 33 5.45 12.22 -23.89
N LEU A 34 5.14 11.11 -24.56
CA LEU A 34 4.19 11.06 -25.67
C LEU A 34 2.79 10.85 -25.13
N GLU A 35 2.61 9.83 -24.29
CA GLU A 35 1.32 9.47 -23.70
C GLU A 35 1.51 8.92 -22.28
N LYS A 36 0.57 9.26 -21.39
CA LYS A 36 0.48 8.70 -20.04
C LYS A 36 -0.45 7.49 -20.07
N LEU A 37 0.11 6.31 -19.82
CA LEU A 37 -0.62 5.03 -19.84
C LEU A 37 -1.22 4.67 -18.49
N GLY A 38 -0.72 5.29 -17.41
CA GLY A 38 -1.20 4.95 -16.08
C GLY A 38 -0.37 5.54 -14.95
N ALA A 39 -0.57 5.00 -13.76
CA ALA A 39 0.13 5.37 -12.55
C ALA A 39 0.37 4.18 -11.62
N TYR A 40 1.41 4.30 -10.80
CA TYR A 40 1.85 3.29 -9.85
C TYR A 40 2.18 3.95 -8.51
N ASN A 41 1.50 3.50 -7.46
CA ASN A 41 1.74 3.92 -6.09
C ASN A 41 2.31 2.76 -5.26
N PRO A 42 3.61 2.76 -4.95
CA PRO A 42 4.24 1.74 -4.10
C PRO A 42 3.98 1.95 -2.60
N ASN A 43 3.39 3.09 -2.18
CA ASN A 43 3.23 3.41 -0.76
C ASN A 43 2.01 2.74 -0.13
N THR A 44 1.15 2.12 -0.93
CA THR A 44 -0.01 1.36 -0.48
C THR A 44 0.30 -0.12 -0.48
N ASN A 45 -0.32 -0.88 0.43
CA ASN A 45 -0.21 -2.34 0.48
C ASN A 45 -1.63 -2.94 0.50
N PRO A 46 -2.05 -3.66 -0.55
CA PRO A 46 -1.35 -3.92 -1.82
C PRO A 46 -1.07 -2.66 -2.64
N ALA A 47 0.00 -2.67 -3.44
CA ALA A 47 0.39 -1.51 -4.24
C ALA A 47 -0.66 -1.16 -5.30
N THR A 48 -1.09 0.09 -5.35
CA THR A 48 -2.11 0.55 -6.28
C THR A 48 -1.50 0.77 -7.66
N VAL A 49 -2.05 0.10 -8.67
CA VAL A 49 -1.65 0.23 -10.07
C VAL A 49 -2.88 0.59 -10.88
N GLU A 50 -2.82 1.73 -11.56
CA GLU A 50 -3.82 2.20 -12.52
C GLU A 50 -3.19 2.11 -13.91
N LEU A 51 -3.79 1.36 -14.82
CA LEU A 51 -3.25 1.16 -16.16
C LEU A 51 -4.38 1.16 -17.18
N ASP A 52 -4.25 1.98 -18.21
CA ASP A 52 -4.99 1.82 -19.46
C ASP A 52 -4.38 0.66 -20.26
N VAL A 53 -5.06 -0.48 -20.22
CA VAL A 53 -4.61 -1.73 -20.85
C VAL A 53 -4.61 -1.60 -22.37
N ASP A 54 -5.60 -0.93 -22.95
CA ASP A 54 -5.76 -0.80 -24.40
C ASP A 54 -4.72 0.14 -24.99
N GLY A 55 -4.52 1.30 -24.34
CA GLY A 55 -3.44 2.23 -24.68
C GLY A 55 -2.07 1.54 -24.59
N ALA A 56 -1.81 0.77 -23.52
CA ALA A 56 -0.56 0.06 -23.35
C ALA A 56 -0.32 -1.00 -24.45
N VAL A 57 -1.35 -1.77 -24.83
CA VAL A 57 -1.26 -2.78 -25.89
C VAL A 57 -0.95 -2.12 -27.23
N LYS A 58 -1.61 -1.00 -27.56
CA LYS A 58 -1.34 -0.24 -28.79
C LYS A 58 0.13 0.18 -28.88
N TRP A 59 0.71 0.68 -27.80
CA TRP A 59 2.14 1.05 -27.78
C TRP A 59 3.06 -0.16 -27.92
N LEU A 60 2.72 -1.29 -27.30
CA LEU A 60 3.48 -2.55 -27.44
C LEU A 60 3.45 -3.07 -28.88
N GLN A 61 2.29 -3.02 -29.54
CA GLN A 61 2.14 -3.39 -30.96
C GLN A 61 2.93 -2.47 -31.88
N ASN A 62 3.01 -1.18 -31.55
CA ASN A 62 3.87 -0.20 -32.24
C ASN A 62 5.37 -0.36 -31.95
N GLY A 63 5.76 -1.39 -31.19
CA GLY A 63 7.16 -1.73 -30.91
C GLY A 63 7.77 -1.00 -29.71
N ALA A 64 6.97 -0.39 -28.84
CA ALA A 64 7.49 0.22 -27.62
C ALA A 64 8.11 -0.84 -26.70
N GLN A 65 9.31 -0.58 -26.20
CA GLN A 65 10.04 -1.50 -25.33
C GLN A 65 9.83 -1.15 -23.85
N PRO A 66 9.19 -2.01 -23.04
CA PRO A 66 9.01 -1.74 -21.62
C PRO A 66 10.32 -1.95 -20.85
N THR A 67 10.59 -1.04 -19.91
CA THR A 67 11.62 -1.21 -18.86
C THR A 67 11.23 -2.32 -17.89
N ASP A 68 12.18 -2.84 -17.11
CA ASP A 68 11.98 -4.03 -16.26
C ASP A 68 10.80 -3.89 -15.29
N THR A 69 10.79 -2.87 -14.44
CA THR A 69 9.66 -2.62 -13.52
C THR A 69 8.36 -2.33 -14.26
N ALA A 70 8.41 -1.59 -15.37
CA ALA A 70 7.21 -1.33 -16.17
C ALA A 70 6.65 -2.63 -16.77
N ARG A 71 7.50 -3.56 -17.22
CA ARG A 71 7.11 -4.88 -17.71
C ARG A 71 6.38 -5.67 -16.63
N THR A 72 6.88 -5.65 -15.39
CA THR A 72 6.23 -6.32 -14.25
C THR A 72 4.84 -5.74 -13.99
N LEU A 73 4.68 -4.41 -14.04
CA LEU A 73 3.39 -3.75 -13.86
C LEU A 73 2.40 -4.05 -15.01
N LEU A 74 2.89 -4.03 -16.26
CA LEU A 74 2.11 -4.39 -17.45
C LEU A 74 1.68 -5.86 -17.40
N SER A 75 2.55 -6.76 -16.93
CA SER A 75 2.22 -8.17 -16.70
C SER A 75 1.19 -8.33 -15.60
N TYR A 76 1.32 -7.58 -14.51
CA TYR A 76 0.43 -7.66 -13.35
C TYR A 76 -1.01 -7.26 -13.70
N LYS A 77 -1.18 -6.24 -14.54
CA LYS A 77 -2.49 -5.79 -15.02
C LYS A 77 -2.97 -6.44 -16.32
N GLY A 78 -2.16 -7.30 -16.93
CA GLY A 78 -2.59 -8.13 -18.08
C GLY A 78 -2.36 -7.53 -19.46
N ALA A 79 -1.75 -6.35 -19.59
CA ALA A 79 -1.46 -5.74 -20.90
C ALA A 79 -0.54 -6.61 -21.77
N LEU A 80 0.44 -7.30 -21.18
CA LEU A 80 1.30 -8.23 -21.92
C LEU A 80 0.54 -9.47 -22.41
N LEU A 81 -0.37 -9.99 -21.58
CA LEU A 81 -1.20 -11.13 -21.96
C LEU A 81 -2.14 -10.76 -23.09
N LYS A 82 -2.83 -9.61 -22.98
CA LYS A 82 -3.71 -9.09 -24.03
C LYS A 82 -2.95 -8.90 -25.35
N ASN A 83 -1.74 -8.35 -25.31
CA ASN A 83 -0.88 -8.21 -26.49
C ASN A 83 -0.48 -9.57 -27.10
N HIS A 84 -0.17 -10.57 -26.27
CA HIS A 84 0.15 -11.91 -26.75
C HIS A 84 -1.05 -12.59 -27.43
N LEU A 85 -2.24 -12.48 -26.82
CA LEU A 85 -3.47 -13.03 -27.38
C LEU A 85 -3.85 -12.36 -28.70
N ALA A 86 -3.73 -11.03 -28.80
CA ALA A 86 -3.90 -10.31 -30.06
C ALA A 86 -2.92 -10.77 -31.15
N GLY A 87 -1.67 -11.08 -30.75
CA GLY A 87 -0.68 -11.72 -31.63
C GLY A 87 -1.10 -13.11 -32.13
N GLY A 88 -1.88 -13.86 -31.35
CA GLY A 88 -2.48 -15.14 -31.76
C GLY A 88 -3.63 -14.97 -32.74
N VAL A 89 -4.49 -13.97 -32.51
CA VAL A 89 -5.62 -13.63 -33.40
C VAL A 89 -5.11 -13.16 -34.76
N THR A 90 -4.13 -12.26 -34.80
CA THR A 90 -3.52 -11.79 -36.06
C THR A 90 -2.87 -12.89 -36.88
N LYS A 91 -2.40 -13.98 -36.23
CA LYS A 91 -1.86 -15.17 -36.88
C LYS A 91 -2.91 -16.22 -37.24
N GLY A 92 -4.19 -15.99 -36.91
CA GLY A 92 -5.29 -16.91 -37.15
C GLY A 92 -5.34 -18.13 -36.22
N ALA A 93 -4.57 -18.14 -35.12
CA ALA A 93 -4.54 -19.26 -34.18
C ALA A 93 -5.73 -19.26 -33.20
N LEU A 94 -6.32 -18.10 -32.93
CA LEU A 94 -7.47 -17.90 -32.05
C LEU A 94 -8.50 -16.98 -32.73
N THR A 95 -9.77 -17.13 -32.38
CA THR A 95 -10.78 -16.09 -32.65
C THR A 95 -10.68 -14.98 -31.61
N GLU A 96 -11.23 -13.81 -31.95
CA GLU A 96 -11.25 -12.64 -31.05
C GLU A 96 -12.03 -12.95 -29.76
N GLU A 97 -13.14 -13.68 -29.88
CA GLU A 97 -13.96 -14.12 -28.75
C GLU A 97 -13.20 -15.04 -27.78
N GLN A 98 -12.46 -16.03 -28.31
CA GLN A 98 -11.64 -16.93 -27.51
C GLN A 98 -10.50 -16.20 -26.79
N ALA A 99 -9.93 -15.18 -27.42
CA ALA A 99 -8.91 -14.34 -26.81
C ALA A 99 -9.48 -13.52 -25.64
N GLU A 100 -10.67 -12.94 -25.81
CA GLU A 100 -11.33 -12.21 -24.74
C GLU A 100 -11.73 -13.10 -23.57
N GLU A 101 -12.26 -14.28 -23.83
CA GLU A 101 -12.65 -15.23 -22.78
C GLU A 101 -11.45 -15.64 -21.93
N LYS A 102 -10.33 -16.00 -22.59
CA LYS A 102 -9.07 -16.31 -21.88
C LYS A 102 -8.54 -15.14 -21.09
N PHE A 103 -8.67 -13.92 -21.62
CA PHE A 103 -8.24 -12.72 -20.92
C PHE A 103 -9.10 -12.43 -19.68
N LYS A 104 -10.43 -12.57 -19.79
CA LYS A 104 -11.38 -12.40 -18.68
C LYS A 104 -11.14 -13.44 -17.59
N ALA A 105 -11.02 -14.73 -17.94
CA ALA A 105 -10.71 -15.78 -16.97
C ALA A 105 -9.41 -15.53 -16.20
N TRP A 106 -8.38 -15.01 -16.89
CA TRP A 106 -7.13 -14.63 -16.24
C TRP A 106 -7.28 -13.43 -15.30
N LEU A 107 -8.09 -12.42 -15.68
CA LEU A 107 -8.36 -11.27 -14.82
C LEU A 107 -9.07 -11.69 -13.54
N ASP A 108 -10.06 -12.58 -13.63
CA ASP A 108 -10.80 -13.07 -12.48
C ASP A 108 -9.89 -13.86 -11.52
N GLU A 109 -9.02 -14.73 -12.07
CA GLU A 109 -8.03 -15.46 -11.26
C GLU A 109 -7.05 -14.51 -10.56
N LYS A 110 -6.63 -13.44 -11.24
CA LYS A 110 -5.72 -12.45 -10.68
C LYS A 110 -6.39 -11.60 -9.61
N GLU A 111 -7.62 -11.15 -9.85
CA GLU A 111 -8.38 -10.36 -8.88
C GLU A 111 -8.63 -11.20 -7.62
N ALA A 112 -9.02 -12.47 -7.76
CA ALA A 112 -9.18 -13.38 -6.62
C ALA A 112 -7.88 -13.52 -5.80
N LYS A 113 -6.72 -13.62 -6.44
CA LYS A 113 -5.41 -13.66 -5.76
C LYS A 113 -5.04 -12.34 -5.08
N ILE A 114 -5.49 -11.21 -5.63
CA ILE A 114 -5.26 -9.88 -5.04
C ILE A 114 -6.15 -9.71 -3.81
N GLN A 115 -7.43 -10.07 -3.91
CA GLN A 115 -8.38 -10.02 -2.80
C GLN A 115 -7.92 -10.91 -1.66
N ALA A 116 -7.54 -12.17 -1.93
CA ALA A 116 -7.01 -13.07 -0.89
C ALA A 116 -5.78 -12.50 -0.15
N LYS A 117 -4.93 -11.72 -0.85
CA LYS A 117 -3.80 -11.02 -0.20
C LYS A 117 -4.25 -9.82 0.62
N ALA A 118 -5.22 -9.06 0.13
CA ALA A 118 -5.78 -7.93 0.86
C ALA A 118 -6.47 -8.40 2.15
N ASP A 119 -7.26 -9.47 2.07
CA ASP A 119 -7.94 -10.09 3.21
C ASP A 119 -6.91 -10.58 4.24
N GLY A 120 -5.90 -11.35 3.81
CA GLY A 120 -4.84 -11.82 4.72
C GLY A 120 -4.02 -10.70 5.37
N LEU A 121 -3.81 -9.58 4.66
CA LEU A 121 -3.17 -8.39 5.26
C LEU A 121 -4.08 -7.74 6.32
N SER A 122 -5.38 -7.65 6.05
CA SER A 122 -6.34 -7.07 6.99
C SER A 122 -6.46 -7.90 8.28
N GLU A 123 -6.45 -9.23 8.17
CA GLU A 123 -6.46 -10.14 9.32
C GLU A 123 -5.16 -10.03 10.13
N ALA A 124 -4.00 -9.95 9.46
CA ALA A 124 -2.71 -9.78 10.11
C ALA A 124 -2.62 -8.42 10.85
N GLU A 125 -3.10 -7.34 10.23
CA GLU A 125 -3.15 -6.02 10.86
C GLU A 125 -4.11 -6.00 12.06
N ALA A 126 -5.26 -6.67 11.96
CA ALA A 126 -6.21 -6.78 13.07
C ALA A 126 -5.63 -7.55 14.25
N LYS A 127 -4.94 -8.67 13.98
CA LYS A 127 -4.25 -9.47 15.00
C LYS A 127 -3.12 -8.67 15.66
N ALA A 128 -2.28 -8.01 14.87
CA ALA A 128 -1.17 -7.19 15.39
C ALA A 128 -1.67 -6.03 16.27
N LYS A 129 -2.78 -5.37 15.88
CA LYS A 129 -3.42 -4.33 16.70
C LYS A 129 -4.02 -4.89 17.99
N ALA A 130 -4.65 -6.07 17.94
CA ALA A 130 -5.20 -6.72 19.13
C ALA A 130 -4.10 -7.14 20.12
N GLU A 131 -3.00 -7.71 19.63
CA GLU A 131 -1.84 -8.07 20.44
C GLU A 131 -1.15 -6.83 21.03
N ALA A 132 -1.00 -5.75 20.27
CA ALA A 132 -0.46 -4.49 20.77
C ALA A 132 -1.34 -3.89 21.88
N LEU A 133 -2.66 -3.89 21.70
CA LEU A 133 -3.62 -3.40 22.70
C LEU A 133 -3.59 -4.27 23.97
N ALA A 134 -3.50 -5.60 23.82
CA ALA A 134 -3.37 -6.51 24.96
C ALA A 134 -2.04 -6.29 25.72
N ALA A 135 -0.94 -6.07 25.00
CA ALA A 135 0.35 -5.74 25.61
C ALA A 135 0.32 -4.39 26.34
N GLU A 136 -0.30 -3.36 25.75
CA GLU A 136 -0.47 -2.06 26.41
C GLU A 136 -1.35 -2.16 27.67
N LYS A 137 -2.42 -2.97 27.64
CA LYS A 137 -3.27 -3.23 28.82
C LYS A 137 -2.50 -3.93 29.92
N ALA A 138 -1.75 -4.99 29.61
CA ALA A 138 -0.95 -5.71 30.60
C ALA A 138 0.12 -4.81 31.26
N VAL A 139 0.79 -3.95 30.49
CA VAL A 139 1.75 -2.98 31.03
C VAL A 139 1.05 -1.94 31.91
N ASN A 140 -0.13 -1.47 31.51
CA ASN A 140 -0.89 -0.50 32.31
C ASN A 140 -1.41 -1.10 33.62
N GLU A 141 -1.96 -2.33 33.57
CA GLU A 141 -2.41 -3.08 34.75
C GLU A 141 -1.26 -3.38 35.71
N ALA A 142 -0.08 -3.78 35.19
CA ALA A 142 1.12 -3.97 36.00
C ALA A 142 1.60 -2.66 36.65
N ARG A 143 1.52 -1.52 35.95
CA ARG A 143 1.85 -0.20 36.51
C ARG A 143 0.87 0.22 37.60
N VAL A 144 -0.44 -0.02 37.40
CA VAL A 144 -1.46 0.28 38.41
C VAL A 144 -1.25 -0.60 39.64
N ALA A 145 -1.05 -1.91 39.46
CA ALA A 145 -0.80 -2.84 40.55
C ALA A 145 0.50 -2.58 41.33
N ALA A 146 1.52 -1.98 40.71
CA ALA A 146 2.74 -1.55 41.39
C ALA A 146 2.59 -0.19 42.13
N ALA A 147 1.57 0.61 41.81
CA ALA A 147 1.29 1.87 42.50
C ALA A 147 0.41 1.70 43.75
N VAL A 148 -0.46 0.68 43.80
CA VAL A 148 -1.26 0.35 45.00
C VAL A 148 -0.42 -0.01 46.25
N PRO A 149 0.68 -0.81 46.17
CA PRO A 149 1.49 -1.13 47.33
C PRO A 149 2.28 0.07 47.89
N VAL A 150 2.55 1.10 47.08
CA VAL A 150 3.20 2.34 47.56
C VAL A 150 2.21 3.20 48.36
N ALA A 151 0.92 3.19 48.00
CA ALA A 151 -0.11 3.92 48.74
C ALA A 151 -0.51 3.24 50.06
N GLU A 152 -0.37 1.90 50.19
CA GLU A 152 -0.58 1.19 51.46
C GLU A 152 0.62 1.30 52.42
N GLU A 153 1.86 1.44 51.93
CA GLU A 153 3.01 1.79 52.79
C GLU A 153 2.95 3.24 53.29
N ASP A 154 2.56 4.22 52.44
CA ASP A 154 2.38 5.63 52.88
C ASP A 154 1.18 5.80 53.84
N ALA A 155 0.13 4.99 53.71
CA ALA A 155 -1.05 5.07 54.59
C ALA A 155 -0.88 4.32 55.92
N THR A 156 0.20 3.57 56.13
CA THR A 156 0.49 2.88 57.40
C THR A 156 1.52 3.61 58.28
N GLU A 157 2.17 4.66 57.80
CA GLU A 157 3.01 5.56 58.63
C GLU A 157 2.24 6.74 59.25
N ASP A 158 1.00 7.01 58.85
CA ASP A 158 0.19 8.15 59.35
C ASP A 158 -1.01 7.68 60.20
N ASP A 159 -0.78 6.91 61.27
CA ASP A 159 -1.78 6.75 62.35
C ASP A 159 -1.09 6.73 63.72
N ALA A 160 -0.85 7.94 64.26
CA ALA A 160 -0.68 8.20 65.69
C ALA A 160 -1.40 9.52 66.03
N PRO A 161 -2.47 9.51 66.86
CA PRO A 161 -3.40 10.64 66.98
C PRO A 161 -3.07 11.63 68.12
N VAL A 162 -3.79 12.78 68.09
CA VAL A 162 -4.04 13.80 69.15
C VAL A 162 -2.96 14.92 69.23
N ALA A 163 -3.22 16.24 69.22
CA ALA A 163 -4.33 17.02 69.80
C ALA A 163 -4.52 18.42 69.15
N GLU A 164 -5.75 18.95 69.30
CA GLU A 164 -6.22 20.32 69.02
C GLU A 164 -5.41 21.46 69.68
N ALA A 165 -5.34 22.63 69.00
CA ALA A 165 -5.66 23.94 69.59
C ALA A 165 -5.72 25.05 68.52
N GLU A 166 -6.89 25.65 68.38
CA GLU A 166 -7.19 26.90 67.66
C GLU A 166 -6.39 28.11 68.21
N ALA A 167 -6.01 29.04 67.34
CA ALA A 167 -5.98 30.48 67.66
C ALA A 167 -6.02 31.31 66.37
N SER A 168 -7.19 31.89 66.12
CA SER A 168 -7.45 33.01 65.22
C SER A 168 -6.71 34.29 65.64
N ASN A 169 -6.20 35.06 64.68
CA ASN A 169 -6.54 36.48 64.52
C ASN A 169 -6.03 37.01 63.16
N GLU A 170 -6.94 37.60 62.39
CA GLU A 170 -6.69 38.33 61.14
C GLU A 170 -6.61 39.83 61.50
N GLU A 171 -5.61 40.52 60.95
CA GLU A 171 -5.59 41.98 60.88
C GLU A 171 -6.66 42.46 59.89
N GLU A 172 -7.36 43.52 60.31
CA GLU A 172 -8.25 44.45 59.57
C GLU A 172 -9.74 44.12 59.43
#